data_AF-A0AAV6SWM3-F1
#
_entry.id   AF-A0AAV6SWM3-F1
#
_cell.length_a   1.000
_cell.length_b   1.000
_cell.length_c   1.000
_cell.angle_alpha   90.00
_cell.angle_beta   90.00
_cell.angle_gamma   90.00
#
_symmetry.space_group_name_H-M   'P 1'
#
loop_
_entity.id
_entity.type
_entity.pdbx_description
1 polymer ?
#
loop_
_entity_poly.entity_id
_entity_poly.type
_entity_poly.pdbx_seq_one_letter_code
_entity_poly.pdbx_strand_id
1 'polypeptide(L)'
;MYICKVSSWVCRSRNCRIFCSCCTCLPSIYIVLLAAQNPFRLNCIGFCDNFCCAFLSPVTMAALRPLTKPKIVKKRTKKFIRHQSDRYVKIAKNWRKPRGIDNRVRRRFKGQMLMPNIGYGSNKKTKYMLPSGFKKFLVHNVKELEVLLMSNKTHCAEIAHNVSSKNRKLIVERAAQLAIKITNPNARLRSEENE
;
A
#
# COMPACT_ATOMS: atom_id res chain seq x y z
N MET A 1 -31.19 40.07 -15.14
CA MET A 1 -31.66 39.52 -13.85
C MET A 1 -31.68 38.00 -13.96
N TYR A 2 -31.62 37.26 -12.85
CA TYR A 2 -31.57 35.79 -12.78
C TYR A 2 -32.78 35.12 -13.50
N ILE A 3 -32.80 33.84 -13.90
CA ILE A 3 -32.20 32.62 -13.30
C ILE A 3 -31.74 31.64 -14.40
N CYS A 4 -30.57 31.02 -14.24
CA CYS A 4 -30.18 29.82 -15.01
C CYS A 4 -30.67 28.56 -14.26
N LYS A 5 -31.44 27.69 -14.93
CA LYS A 5 -32.02 26.47 -14.31
C LYS A 5 -31.27 25.23 -14.78
N VAL A 6 -30.77 24.46 -13.82
CA VAL A 6 -29.80 23.37 -14.01
C VAL A 6 -30.48 22.01 -14.16
N SER A 7 -29.91 21.16 -15.02
CA SER A 7 -30.10 19.70 -15.13
C SER A 7 -31.48 19.14 -15.47
N SER A 8 -31.57 18.51 -16.65
CA SER A 8 -31.69 17.05 -16.69
C SER A 8 -31.17 16.49 -18.03
N TRP A 9 -30.11 15.66 -17.98
CA TRP A 9 -29.66 14.85 -19.12
C TRP A 9 -29.52 13.40 -18.67
N VAL A 10 -30.56 12.61 -18.93
CA VAL A 10 -30.51 11.15 -18.77
C VAL A 10 -30.01 10.56 -20.09
N CYS A 11 -28.75 10.14 -20.14
CA CYS A 11 -28.23 9.34 -21.25
C CYS A 11 -27.60 8.04 -20.75
N ARG A 12 -27.79 6.95 -21.51
CA ARG A 12 -27.80 5.58 -20.98
C ARG A 12 -26.84 4.67 -21.74
N SER A 13 -25.72 4.31 -21.09
CA SER A 13 -24.89 3.13 -21.36
C SER A 13 -23.97 3.09 -22.61
N ARG A 14 -22.72 2.67 -22.33
CA ARG A 14 -21.78 1.84 -23.13
C ARG A 14 -20.84 2.48 -24.17
N ASN A 15 -19.54 2.29 -23.88
CA ASN A 15 -18.43 1.99 -24.78
C ASN A 15 -18.19 2.87 -26.02
N CYS A 16 -17.26 3.84 -25.88
CA CYS A 16 -16.33 4.21 -26.95
C CYS A 16 -14.89 3.93 -26.50
N ARG A 17 -14.18 3.02 -27.18
CA ARG A 17 -12.72 3.04 -27.25
C ARG A 17 -12.35 3.82 -28.49
N ILE A 18 -11.54 4.85 -28.36
CA ILE A 18 -10.96 5.56 -29.52
C ILE A 18 -9.46 5.33 -29.49
N PHE A 19 -8.98 4.48 -30.41
CA PHE A 19 -7.64 4.63 -30.95
C PHE A 19 -7.68 5.83 -31.90
N CYS A 20 -6.67 6.69 -31.84
CA CYS A 20 -6.34 7.59 -32.95
C CYS A 20 -4.82 7.60 -33.09
N SER A 21 -4.33 7.64 -34.32
CA SER A 21 -2.92 7.39 -34.64
C SER A 21 -2.44 8.37 -35.70
N CYS A 22 -1.18 8.79 -35.57
CA CYS A 22 -0.36 9.41 -36.62
C CYS A 22 -0.97 10.60 -37.38
N CYS A 23 -0.62 11.82 -36.95
CA CYS A 23 -0.44 12.92 -37.90
C CYS A 23 1.05 13.03 -38.24
N THR A 24 1.40 12.82 -39.51
CA THR A 24 2.75 13.01 -40.06
C THR A 24 2.89 14.38 -40.74
N CYS A 25 4.09 14.95 -40.72
CA CYS A 25 4.40 16.27 -41.29
C CYS A 25 4.57 16.24 -42.84
N LEU A 26 4.98 17.40 -43.39
CA LEU A 26 5.50 17.68 -44.75
C LEU A 26 4.45 18.31 -45.75
N PRO A 27 4.85 19.02 -46.84
CA PRO A 27 5.10 20.47 -46.73
C PRO A 27 4.76 21.36 -47.97
N SER A 28 4.96 22.69 -47.80
CA SER A 28 5.43 23.64 -48.84
C SER A 28 4.44 24.24 -49.88
N ILE A 29 4.95 25.24 -50.61
CA ILE A 29 4.50 25.84 -51.89
C ILE A 29 3.47 27.02 -51.85
N TYR A 30 4.02 28.25 -52.05
CA TYR A 30 3.45 29.46 -52.71
C TYR A 30 2.27 30.19 -51.99
N ILE A 31 2.00 31.51 -52.09
CA ILE A 31 2.64 32.74 -52.65
C ILE A 31 2.09 33.95 -51.81
N VAL A 32 2.78 35.02 -51.39
CA VAL A 32 3.38 36.24 -52.03
C VAL A 32 4.47 36.82 -51.06
N LEU A 33 5.36 37.79 -51.35
CA LEU A 33 5.56 38.80 -52.41
C LEU A 33 4.87 40.20 -52.27
N LEU A 34 5.34 41.07 -51.36
CA LEU A 34 5.64 42.50 -51.63
C LEU A 34 6.47 43.17 -50.49
N ALA A 35 7.15 44.29 -50.80
CA ALA A 35 8.29 44.80 -50.05
C ALA A 35 8.00 45.93 -49.04
N ALA A 36 8.87 46.05 -48.03
CA ALA A 36 9.16 47.30 -47.32
C ALA A 36 10.62 47.29 -46.82
N GLN A 37 11.45 48.27 -47.21
CA GLN A 37 12.78 48.46 -46.64
C GLN A 37 12.71 49.03 -45.22
N ASN A 38 13.57 48.55 -44.30
CA ASN A 38 14.74 49.32 -43.85
C ASN A 38 15.70 48.48 -42.96
N PRO A 39 17.01 48.80 -42.86
CA PRO A 39 18.01 47.88 -42.30
C PRO A 39 18.89 48.46 -41.17
N PHE A 40 18.80 47.92 -39.95
CA PHE A 40 19.82 48.03 -38.89
C PHE A 40 19.96 46.64 -38.22
N ARG A 41 21.18 46.08 -38.13
CA ARG A 41 22.12 46.14 -36.99
C ARG A 41 21.47 45.77 -35.64
N LEU A 42 22.02 44.88 -34.81
CA LEU A 42 23.33 44.20 -34.83
C LEU A 42 23.28 42.86 -34.04
N ASN A 43 24.37 42.09 -34.06
CA ASN A 43 24.47 40.81 -33.36
C ASN A 43 24.33 40.94 -31.82
N CYS A 44 23.54 40.05 -31.21
CA CYS A 44 23.66 39.70 -29.80
C CYS A 44 24.14 38.25 -29.67
N ILE A 45 25.46 38.07 -29.50
CA ILE A 45 26.01 36.79 -29.04
C ILE A 45 25.77 36.73 -27.53
N GLY A 46 24.79 35.92 -27.12
CA GLY A 46 24.26 35.89 -25.74
C GLY A 46 24.26 34.47 -25.17
N PHE A 47 25.37 34.12 -24.52
CA PHE A 47 25.58 32.85 -23.81
C PHE A 47 24.55 32.69 -22.68
N CYS A 48 23.73 31.62 -22.72
CA CYS A 48 22.79 31.25 -21.66
C CYS A 48 22.82 29.74 -21.43
N ASP A 49 23.25 29.36 -20.22
CA ASP A 49 23.69 28.01 -19.85
C ASP A 49 22.64 26.90 -19.85
N ASN A 50 23.15 25.68 -20.09
CA ASN A 50 22.87 24.43 -19.38
C ASN A 50 21.71 24.40 -18.35
N PHE A 51 20.48 24.63 -18.78
CA PHE A 51 19.28 24.21 -18.05
C PHE A 51 18.65 22.95 -18.65
N CYS A 52 19.50 21.93 -18.82
CA CYS A 52 19.05 20.55 -18.95
C CYS A 52 18.45 20.10 -17.60
N CYS A 53 17.21 20.53 -17.34
CA CYS A 53 16.45 20.14 -16.16
C CYS A 53 16.20 18.63 -16.20
N ALA A 54 17.11 17.88 -15.58
CA ALA A 54 16.93 16.47 -15.29
C ALA A 54 15.66 16.33 -14.44
N PHE A 55 14.55 15.97 -15.10
CA PHE A 55 13.27 15.72 -14.46
C PHE A 55 13.46 14.54 -13.49
N LEU A 56 13.69 14.88 -12.21
CA LEU A 56 13.81 13.93 -11.11
C LEU A 56 12.49 13.19 -11.00
N SER A 57 12.41 12.07 -11.73
CA SER A 57 11.21 11.28 -11.88
C SER A 57 10.78 10.83 -10.49
N PRO A 58 9.59 11.23 -9.99
CA PRO A 58 9.13 10.76 -8.70
C PRO A 58 9.06 9.24 -8.79
N VAL A 59 9.85 8.55 -7.96
CA VAL A 59 10.03 7.09 -8.07
C VAL A 59 8.70 6.41 -7.79
N THR A 60 7.97 6.10 -8.86
CA THR A 60 6.66 5.46 -8.84
C THR A 60 6.82 4.03 -8.39
N MET A 61 6.91 3.83 -7.06
CA MET A 61 7.33 2.58 -6.45
C MET A 61 6.52 1.39 -6.95
N ALA A 62 7.14 0.59 -7.82
CA ALA A 62 6.55 -0.59 -8.42
C ALA A 62 6.03 -1.52 -7.32
N ALA A 63 4.73 -1.82 -7.36
CA ALA A 63 4.03 -2.49 -6.27
C ALA A 63 4.60 -3.90 -6.00
N LEU A 64 5.45 -3.99 -4.98
CA LEU A 64 6.22 -5.19 -4.62
C LEU A 64 5.33 -6.43 -4.50
N ARG A 65 5.59 -7.40 -5.40
CA ARG A 65 4.89 -8.68 -5.48
C ARG A 65 5.63 -9.74 -4.64
N PRO A 66 4.93 -10.54 -3.81
CA PRO A 66 5.57 -11.62 -3.06
C PRO A 66 6.03 -12.74 -4.00
N LEU A 67 7.11 -13.44 -3.65
CA LEU A 67 7.66 -14.54 -4.45
C LEU A 67 6.67 -15.70 -4.62
N THR A 68 5.89 -16.02 -3.58
CA THR A 68 4.83 -17.02 -3.62
C THR A 68 3.62 -16.56 -2.81
N LYS A 69 2.41 -16.87 -3.28
CA LYS A 69 1.15 -16.57 -2.56
C LYS A 69 0.26 -17.82 -2.47
N PRO A 70 0.63 -18.83 -1.66
CA PRO A 70 -0.20 -20.03 -1.47
C PRO A 70 -1.55 -19.69 -0.83
N LYS A 71 -2.62 -20.40 -1.23
CA LYS A 71 -3.99 -20.21 -0.70
C LYS A 71 -4.02 -20.47 0.81
N ILE A 72 -4.25 -19.43 1.60
CA ILE A 72 -4.21 -19.51 3.07
C ILE A 72 -5.52 -20.10 3.61
N VAL A 73 -5.53 -21.42 3.82
CA VAL A 73 -6.66 -22.12 4.47
C VAL A 73 -6.55 -21.99 5.99
N LYS A 74 -7.59 -21.44 6.65
CA LYS A 74 -7.72 -21.39 8.11
C LYS A 74 -8.81 -22.36 8.56
N LYS A 75 -8.43 -23.44 9.27
CA LYS A 75 -9.35 -24.47 9.79
C LYS A 75 -10.44 -23.95 10.74
N ARG A 76 -10.20 -22.80 11.37
CA ARG A 76 -11.14 -22.12 12.28
C ARG A 76 -10.86 -20.62 12.28
N THR A 77 -11.91 -19.81 12.19
CA THR A 77 -11.86 -18.34 12.28
C THR A 77 -12.28 -17.84 13.66
N LYS A 78 -13.33 -18.43 14.26
CA LYS A 78 -13.83 -18.08 15.59
C LYS A 78 -12.77 -18.33 16.67
N LYS A 79 -12.37 -17.27 17.40
CA LYS A 79 -11.42 -17.32 18.53
C LYS A 79 -11.86 -18.36 19.58
N PHE A 80 -10.90 -18.94 20.29
CA PHE A 80 -11.17 -19.77 21.47
C PHE A 80 -11.33 -18.88 22.69
N ILE A 81 -12.56 -18.77 23.21
CA ILE A 81 -12.90 -17.93 24.37
C ILE A 81 -13.08 -18.78 25.63
N ARG A 82 -12.87 -18.17 26.80
CA ARG A 82 -13.05 -18.83 28.10
C ARG A 82 -14.52 -19.08 28.41
N HIS A 83 -14.83 -20.25 28.97
CA HIS A 83 -16.16 -20.58 29.49
C HIS A 83 -16.67 -19.48 30.44
N GLN A 84 -17.91 -19.02 30.25
CA GLN A 84 -18.58 -17.97 31.04
C GLN A 84 -17.94 -16.56 30.97
N SER A 85 -17.03 -16.30 30.02
CA SER A 85 -16.54 -14.94 29.70
C SER A 85 -17.52 -14.10 28.87
N ASP A 86 -18.63 -14.72 28.49
CA ASP A 86 -19.88 -14.16 28.00
C ASP A 86 -20.75 -13.59 29.14
N ARG A 87 -20.91 -14.35 30.24
CA ARG A 87 -21.78 -14.00 31.37
C ARG A 87 -21.17 -13.02 32.38
N TYR A 88 -19.86 -13.13 32.64
CA TYR A 88 -19.22 -12.39 33.74
C TYR A 88 -18.09 -11.48 33.23
N VAL A 89 -18.25 -10.16 33.40
CA VAL A 89 -17.25 -9.14 33.02
C VAL A 89 -15.89 -9.42 33.67
N LYS A 90 -15.87 -9.86 34.93
CA LYS A 90 -14.65 -10.27 35.66
C LYS A 90 -13.91 -11.48 35.07
N ILE A 91 -14.50 -12.22 34.14
CA ILE A 91 -13.88 -13.36 33.47
C ILE A 91 -13.39 -12.94 32.08
N ALA A 92 -12.14 -12.53 31.99
CA ALA A 92 -11.51 -12.18 30.72
C ALA A 92 -11.62 -13.31 29.67
N LYS A 93 -11.89 -12.92 28.41
CA LYS A 93 -12.16 -13.83 27.28
C LYS A 93 -10.97 -14.69 26.83
N ASN A 94 -9.77 -14.47 27.37
CA ASN A 94 -8.56 -15.24 27.08
C ASN A 94 -8.67 -16.71 27.52
N TRP A 95 -8.31 -17.65 26.64
CA TRP A 95 -8.47 -19.08 26.86
C TRP A 95 -7.72 -19.58 28.11
N ARG A 96 -8.42 -20.39 28.93
CA ARG A 96 -7.85 -21.18 30.03
C ARG A 96 -8.49 -22.57 30.02
N LYS A 97 -7.69 -23.64 30.11
CA LYS A 97 -8.18 -25.03 30.12
C LYS A 97 -8.99 -25.30 31.41
N PRO A 98 -10.30 -25.59 31.32
CA PRO A 98 -11.14 -25.82 32.50
C PRO A 98 -10.68 -27.06 33.29
N ARG A 99 -10.75 -26.98 34.63
CA ARG A 99 -10.28 -28.03 35.54
C ARG A 99 -11.42 -28.78 36.27
N GLY A 100 -12.45 -28.06 36.73
CA GLY A 100 -13.51 -28.61 37.59
C GLY A 100 -14.22 -29.86 37.04
N ILE A 101 -14.62 -30.76 37.95
CA ILE A 101 -15.10 -32.10 37.61
C ILE A 101 -16.36 -32.10 36.73
N ASP A 102 -17.35 -31.24 36.98
CA ASP A 102 -18.61 -31.17 36.24
C ASP A 102 -18.62 -30.20 35.06
N ASN A 103 -17.47 -29.59 34.75
CA ASN A 103 -17.43 -28.59 33.69
C ASN A 103 -17.74 -29.19 32.30
N ARG A 104 -18.84 -28.73 31.69
CA ARG A 104 -19.35 -29.28 30.42
C ARG A 104 -18.38 -29.16 29.23
N VAL A 105 -17.53 -28.12 29.21
CA VAL A 105 -16.44 -27.97 28.21
C VAL A 105 -15.38 -29.04 28.42
N ARG A 106 -14.95 -29.28 29.67
CA ARG A 106 -13.95 -30.31 30.01
C ARG A 106 -14.41 -31.71 29.58
N ARG A 107 -15.69 -32.04 29.83
CA ARG A 107 -16.34 -33.31 29.45
C ARG A 107 -16.70 -33.40 27.94
N ARG A 108 -16.47 -32.34 27.14
CA ARG A 108 -16.71 -32.30 25.68
C ARG A 108 -18.15 -32.60 25.22
N PHE A 109 -19.18 -32.20 25.98
CA PHE A 109 -20.57 -32.37 25.54
C PHE A 109 -20.86 -31.66 24.21
N LYS A 110 -21.78 -32.22 23.41
CA LYS A 110 -22.29 -31.61 22.17
C LYS A 110 -22.89 -30.22 22.46
N GLY A 111 -22.85 -29.32 21.47
CA GLY A 111 -23.35 -27.93 21.58
C GLY A 111 -22.47 -26.97 22.39
N GLN A 112 -21.50 -27.46 23.18
CA GLN A 112 -20.65 -26.64 24.04
C GLN A 112 -19.36 -26.16 23.34
N MET A 113 -18.70 -25.13 23.89
CA MET A 113 -17.48 -24.55 23.32
C MET A 113 -16.37 -25.59 23.12
N LEU A 114 -15.88 -25.71 21.88
CA LEU A 114 -14.80 -26.61 21.51
C LEU A 114 -13.44 -26.13 22.07
N MET A 115 -12.72 -27.03 22.74
CA MET A 115 -11.36 -26.76 23.27
C MET A 115 -10.31 -26.70 22.13
N PRO A 116 -9.22 -25.92 22.29
CA PRO A 116 -8.05 -26.01 21.41
C PRO A 116 -7.42 -27.41 21.42
N ASN A 117 -6.94 -27.84 20.26
CA ASN A 117 -6.15 -29.07 20.06
C ASN A 117 -5.13 -28.83 18.93
N ILE A 118 -4.20 -29.77 18.75
CA ILE A 118 -3.16 -29.70 17.70
C ILE A 118 -3.79 -29.75 16.29
N GLY A 119 -4.93 -30.43 16.14
CA GLY A 119 -5.67 -30.57 14.88
C GLY A 119 -6.09 -29.24 14.23
N TYR A 120 -6.36 -28.20 15.01
CA TYR A 120 -6.64 -26.84 14.47
C TYR A 120 -5.41 -26.13 13.89
N GLY A 121 -4.20 -26.70 14.00
CA GLY A 121 -2.97 -26.14 13.44
C GLY A 121 -3.07 -25.88 11.93
N SER A 122 -2.66 -24.68 11.52
CA SER A 122 -2.52 -24.29 10.10
C SER A 122 -1.33 -25.02 9.45
N ASN A 123 -1.37 -25.19 8.12
CA ASN A 123 -0.25 -25.79 7.37
C ASN A 123 1.06 -25.02 7.63
N LYS A 124 2.15 -25.75 7.95
CA LYS A 124 3.50 -25.23 8.23
C LYS A 124 3.93 -24.13 7.23
N LYS A 125 3.72 -24.33 5.92
CA LYS A 125 4.09 -23.37 4.85
C LYS A 125 3.33 -22.03 4.94
N THR A 126 2.11 -22.03 5.46
CA THR A 126 1.22 -20.84 5.58
C THR A 126 1.17 -20.24 6.99
N LYS A 127 1.98 -20.76 7.92
CA LYS A 127 2.02 -20.28 9.30
C LYS A 127 2.68 -18.89 9.33
N TYR A 128 2.09 -17.95 10.08
CA TYR A 128 2.53 -16.55 10.19
C TYR A 128 2.53 -15.70 8.90
N MET A 129 1.99 -16.20 7.79
CA MET A 129 1.83 -15.45 6.53
C MET A 129 0.61 -14.51 6.58
N LEU A 130 0.77 -13.30 6.05
CA LEU A 130 -0.27 -12.27 5.88
C LEU A 130 -1.12 -12.54 4.62
N PRO A 131 -2.35 -12.00 4.51
CA PRO A 131 -3.16 -12.09 3.29
C PRO A 131 -2.50 -11.43 2.06
N SER A 132 -1.51 -10.56 2.27
CA SER A 132 -0.65 -9.98 1.24
C SER A 132 0.32 -10.99 0.61
N GLY A 133 0.57 -12.14 1.24
CA GLY A 133 1.54 -13.18 0.82
C GLY A 133 2.89 -13.12 1.55
N PHE A 134 3.21 -12.00 2.19
CA PHE A 134 4.46 -11.82 2.94
C PHE A 134 4.38 -12.39 4.37
N LYS A 135 5.53 -12.64 4.99
CA LYS A 135 5.65 -12.84 6.45
C LYS A 135 6.06 -11.52 7.10
N LYS A 136 5.46 -11.14 8.23
CA LYS A 136 5.92 -9.93 8.91
C LYS A 136 7.24 -10.12 9.64
N PHE A 137 8.06 -9.08 9.62
CA PHE A 137 9.25 -8.89 10.44
C PHE A 137 9.09 -7.54 11.17
N LEU A 138 9.34 -7.51 12.48
CA LEU A 138 9.13 -6.32 13.30
C LEU A 138 10.44 -5.53 13.38
N VAL A 139 10.40 -4.23 13.08
CA VAL A 139 11.57 -3.37 12.92
C VAL A 139 11.54 -2.23 13.94
N HIS A 140 12.62 -2.06 14.68
CA HIS A 140 12.88 -0.94 15.60
C HIS A 140 13.81 0.11 14.97
N ASN A 141 14.88 -0.32 14.29
CA ASN A 141 15.96 0.55 13.81
C ASN A 141 16.21 0.45 12.29
N VAL A 142 16.84 1.49 11.72
CA VAL A 142 17.18 1.53 10.28
C VAL A 142 18.08 0.36 9.86
N LYS A 143 19.06 -0.02 10.69
CA LYS A 143 19.99 -1.15 10.43
C LYS A 143 19.27 -2.51 10.29
N GLU A 144 18.12 -2.68 10.93
CA GLU A 144 17.34 -3.94 10.84
C GLU A 144 16.63 -4.10 9.49
N LEU A 145 16.49 -3.04 8.70
CA LEU A 145 16.02 -3.13 7.31
C LEU A 145 17.06 -3.83 6.41
N GLU A 146 18.35 -3.71 6.73
CA GLU A 146 19.43 -4.21 5.88
C GLU A 146 19.51 -5.74 5.95
N VAL A 147 19.14 -6.31 7.09
CA VAL A 147 18.88 -7.76 7.28
C VAL A 147 17.76 -8.28 6.35
N LEU A 148 16.80 -7.43 5.97
CA LEU A 148 15.71 -7.82 5.09
C LEU A 148 16.08 -7.80 3.59
N LEU A 149 17.18 -7.16 3.19
CA LEU A 149 17.54 -6.91 1.78
C LEU A 149 17.52 -8.18 0.91
N MET A 150 18.09 -9.29 1.40
CA MET A 150 18.07 -10.59 0.70
C MET A 150 16.68 -11.24 0.66
N SER A 151 15.76 -10.81 1.53
CA SER A 151 14.45 -11.40 1.81
C SER A 151 13.25 -10.52 1.40
N ASN A 152 13.48 -9.42 0.67
CA ASN A 152 12.44 -8.45 0.24
C ASN A 152 11.17 -9.06 -0.37
N LYS A 153 11.30 -10.20 -1.07
CA LYS A 153 10.18 -10.87 -1.76
C LYS A 153 9.39 -11.84 -0.87
N THR A 154 9.83 -12.10 0.36
CA THR A 154 9.22 -13.08 1.29
C THR A 154 8.81 -12.46 2.63
N HIS A 155 9.50 -11.41 3.07
CA HIS A 155 9.23 -10.67 4.31
C HIS A 155 8.73 -9.24 4.05
N CYS A 156 7.98 -8.69 4.99
CA CYS A 156 7.53 -7.30 5.01
C CYS A 156 7.77 -6.67 6.40
N ALA A 157 8.21 -5.42 6.44
CA ALA A 157 8.53 -4.72 7.68
C ALA A 157 7.28 -4.16 8.37
N GLU A 158 7.17 -4.34 9.70
CA GLU A 158 6.19 -3.70 10.57
C GLU A 158 6.94 -2.82 11.58
N ILE A 159 6.83 -1.49 11.45
CA ILE A 159 7.58 -0.56 12.32
C ILE A 159 6.99 -0.59 13.73
N ALA A 160 7.84 -0.92 14.71
CA ALA A 160 7.47 -1.18 16.09
C ALA A 160 6.83 0.04 16.81
N HIS A 161 5.97 -0.24 17.79
CA HIS A 161 5.20 0.81 18.50
C HIS A 161 6.09 1.80 19.29
N ASN A 162 7.30 1.40 19.69
CA ASN A 162 8.23 2.29 20.41
C ASN A 162 8.91 3.35 19.52
N VAL A 163 8.92 3.19 18.19
CA VAL A 163 9.66 4.09 17.28
C VAL A 163 8.99 5.46 17.16
N SER A 164 9.77 6.53 17.36
CA SER A 164 9.36 7.94 17.23
C SER A 164 8.99 8.35 15.81
N SER A 165 8.30 9.49 15.64
CA SER A 165 7.93 10.04 14.32
C SER A 165 9.15 10.39 13.46
N LYS A 166 10.18 11.00 14.05
CA LYS A 166 11.45 11.31 13.37
C LYS A 166 12.12 10.05 12.80
N ASN A 167 12.29 9.02 13.61
CA ASN A 167 12.92 7.76 13.18
C ASN A 167 12.03 6.99 12.19
N ARG A 168 10.70 7.18 12.23
CA ARG A 168 9.75 6.60 11.26
C ARG A 168 9.92 7.18 9.85
N LYS A 169 10.17 8.48 9.70
CA LYS A 169 10.49 9.09 8.38
C LYS A 169 11.72 8.38 7.76
N LEU A 170 12.84 8.35 8.49
CA LEU A 170 14.09 7.68 8.07
C LEU A 170 13.93 6.18 7.72
N ILE A 171 13.12 5.44 8.50
CA ILE A 171 12.83 4.01 8.22
C ILE A 171 12.01 3.83 6.94
N VAL A 172 11.05 4.72 6.67
CA VAL A 172 10.23 4.68 5.44
C VAL A 172 11.08 5.06 4.22
N GLU A 173 11.90 6.11 4.33
CA GLU A 173 12.84 6.54 3.28
C GLU A 173 13.85 5.45 2.93
N ARG A 174 14.51 4.83 3.93
CA ARG A 174 15.46 3.73 3.71
C ARG A 174 14.77 2.48 3.16
N ALA A 175 13.55 2.17 3.59
CA ALA A 175 12.80 1.04 3.03
C ALA A 175 12.36 1.28 1.58
N ALA A 176 12.12 2.52 1.17
CA ALA A 176 11.87 2.88 -0.22
C ALA A 176 13.12 2.63 -1.09
N GLN A 177 14.30 3.11 -0.65
CA GLN A 177 15.59 2.86 -1.30
C GLN A 177 15.87 1.36 -1.45
N LEU A 178 15.67 0.58 -0.38
CA LEU A 178 15.93 -0.86 -0.34
C LEU A 178 14.81 -1.71 -0.99
N ALA A 179 13.75 -1.09 -1.54
CA ALA A 179 12.58 -1.77 -2.10
C ALA A 179 11.94 -2.81 -1.14
N ILE A 180 11.76 -2.41 0.12
CA ILE A 180 11.12 -3.20 1.19
C ILE A 180 9.67 -2.77 1.40
N LYS A 181 8.74 -3.73 1.45
CA LYS A 181 7.34 -3.44 1.76
C LYS A 181 7.11 -3.23 3.25
N ILE A 182 6.78 -2.01 3.67
CA ILE A 182 6.28 -1.70 5.02
C ILE A 182 4.76 -1.95 5.12
N THR A 183 4.28 -2.42 6.27
CA THR A 183 2.84 -2.65 6.55
C THR A 183 2.11 -1.44 7.13
N ASN A 184 2.82 -0.54 7.80
CA ASN A 184 2.27 0.61 8.54
C ASN A 184 3.04 1.93 8.25
N PRO A 185 3.17 2.38 6.97
CA PRO A 185 4.04 3.50 6.59
C PRO A 185 3.63 4.82 7.24
N ASN A 186 2.37 5.24 7.11
CA ASN A 186 1.89 6.55 7.56
C ASN A 186 1.66 6.65 9.08
N ALA A 187 2.00 5.61 9.86
CA ALA A 187 1.65 5.57 11.28
C ALA A 187 2.50 6.55 12.11
N ARG A 188 1.81 7.54 12.72
CA ARG A 188 2.36 8.74 13.41
C ARG A 188 3.02 9.79 12.52
N LEU A 189 2.85 9.71 11.20
CA LEU A 189 3.21 10.79 10.30
C LEU A 189 1.93 11.54 9.93
N ARG A 190 1.80 12.79 10.41
CA ARG A 190 0.90 13.75 9.79
C ARG A 190 1.61 14.35 8.59
N SER A 191 0.87 14.60 7.52
CA SER A 191 1.23 15.62 6.55
C SER A 191 1.17 16.99 7.24
N GLU A 192 2.09 17.89 6.90
CA GLU A 192 1.74 19.31 6.97
C GLU A 192 0.64 19.55 5.92
N GLU A 193 -0.45 20.19 6.33
CA GLU A 193 -1.55 20.58 5.43
C GLU A 193 -1.19 21.95 4.86
N ASN A 194 -0.71 21.97 3.61
CA ASN A 194 -0.50 23.21 2.87
C ASN A 194 -1.84 23.65 2.26
N GLU A 195 -2.29 24.84 2.64
CA GLU A 195 -3.36 25.60 1.95
C GLU A 195 -2.84 26.21 0.64
#